data_AF-A0A2P0QMF6-F1
#
_entry.id   AF-A0A2P0QMF6-F1
#
_cell.length_a   1.000
_cell.length_b   1.000
_cell.length_c   1.000
_cell.angle_alpha   90.00
_cell.angle_beta   90.00
_cell.angle_gamma   90.00
#
_symmetry.space_group_name_H-M   'P 1'
#
loop_
_entity.id
_entity.type
_entity.pdbx_description
1 polymer ?
#
loop_
_entity_poly.entity_id
_entity_poly.type
_entity_poly.pdbx_seq_one_letter_code
_entity_poly.pdbx_strand_id
1 'polypeptide(L)'
;PASETPDGRPGVAILICAGKKKLKEQVVERLAECVLTAPTTAVFNGITNAEEKIAVKLHFFGDGYEYQKEVGGRKCWVIPIMNGEYVGEEEFGIVKGVAGGNFFVMGENQMAALVGAEAASDAIAQVKGVITSFPGGIVGSGSKVGSLKYKFMVASTNEKYCPTLRE
;
A
#
# COMPACT_ATOMS: atom_id res chain seq x y z
N PRO A 1 -15.49 3.65 6.62
CA PRO A 1 -16.21 4.59 7.53
C PRO A 1 -16.12 4.09 8.97
N ALA A 2 -16.38 4.93 9.99
CA ALA A 2 -16.30 4.54 11.40
C ALA A 2 -17.19 3.34 11.77
N SER A 3 -18.36 3.21 11.15
CA SER A 3 -19.28 2.08 11.36
C SER A 3 -18.75 0.73 10.84
N GLU A 4 -17.68 0.72 10.06
CA GLU A 4 -17.08 -0.48 9.47
C GLU A 4 -15.71 -0.82 10.07
N THR A 5 -15.21 -0.05 11.03
CA THR A 5 -13.91 -0.29 11.66
C THR A 5 -14.07 -0.96 13.03
N PRO A 6 -13.12 -1.81 13.48
CA PRO A 6 -13.23 -2.51 14.76
C PRO A 6 -13.31 -1.60 15.98
N ASP A 7 -12.71 -0.41 15.92
CA ASP A 7 -12.64 0.55 17.03
C ASP A 7 -13.64 1.71 16.89
N GLY A 8 -14.50 1.71 15.88
CA GLY A 8 -15.50 2.76 15.68
C GLY A 8 -14.93 4.10 15.23
N ARG A 9 -13.69 4.16 14.74
CA ARG A 9 -13.02 5.39 14.28
C ARG A 9 -12.92 5.47 12.75
N PRO A 10 -12.83 6.67 12.15
CA PRO A 10 -12.55 6.79 10.73
C PRO A 10 -11.21 6.12 10.40
N GLY A 11 -11.16 5.42 9.27
CA GLY A 11 -9.99 4.66 8.86
C GLY A 11 -9.84 4.59 7.34
N VAL A 12 -8.64 4.21 6.92
CA VAL A 12 -8.26 4.01 5.51
C VAL A 12 -7.71 2.60 5.38
N ALA A 13 -8.11 1.88 4.33
CA ALA A 13 -7.51 0.60 3.97
C ALA A 13 -6.33 0.84 3.03
N ILE A 14 -5.21 0.16 3.28
CA ILE A 14 -4.02 0.19 2.43
C ILE A 14 -3.68 -1.22 1.93
N LEU A 15 -3.00 -1.29 0.79
CA LEU A 15 -2.41 -2.53 0.29
C LEU A 15 -0.89 -2.37 0.21
N ILE A 16 -0.16 -3.36 0.74
CA ILE A 16 1.28 -3.47 0.61
C ILE A 16 1.56 -4.68 -0.29
N CYS A 17 2.21 -4.44 -1.43
CA CYS A 17 2.50 -5.46 -2.43
C CYS A 17 4.01 -5.69 -2.53
N ALA A 18 4.43 -6.95 -2.44
CA ALA A 18 5.81 -7.35 -2.62
C ALA A 18 5.90 -8.82 -3.05
N GLY A 19 7.08 -9.25 -3.50
CA GLY A 19 7.36 -10.68 -3.63
C GLY A 19 7.24 -11.37 -2.27
N LYS A 20 6.71 -12.60 -2.25
CA LYS A 20 6.38 -13.35 -1.02
C LYS A 20 7.49 -13.33 0.04
N LYS A 21 8.76 -13.50 -0.39
CA LYS A 21 9.92 -13.52 0.52
C LYS A 21 10.19 -12.18 1.24
N LYS A 22 9.78 -11.05 0.66
CA LYS A 22 10.01 -9.70 1.21
C LYS A 22 8.77 -9.08 1.84
N LEU A 23 7.59 -9.69 1.66
CA LEU A 23 6.32 -9.09 2.08
C LEU A 23 6.27 -8.86 3.59
N LYS A 24 6.69 -9.86 4.38
CA LYS A 24 6.72 -9.74 5.84
C LYS A 24 7.60 -8.58 6.31
N GLU A 25 8.83 -8.51 5.80
CA GLU A 25 9.78 -7.44 6.10
C GLU A 25 9.17 -6.07 5.78
N GLN A 26 8.61 -5.89 4.58
CA GLN A 26 7.98 -4.64 4.18
C GLN A 26 6.78 -4.24 5.05
N VAL A 27 5.97 -5.19 5.49
CA VAL A 27 4.83 -4.90 6.39
C VAL A 27 5.35 -4.50 7.78
N VAL A 28 6.32 -5.22 8.33
CA VAL A 28 6.90 -4.89 9.64
C VAL A 28 7.51 -3.49 9.63
N GLU A 29 8.41 -3.21 8.67
CA GLU A 29 9.11 -1.91 8.58
C GLU A 29 8.12 -0.75 8.44
N ARG A 30 7.13 -0.87 7.55
CA ARG A 30 6.15 0.20 7.31
C ARG A 30 5.23 0.43 8.50
N LEU A 31 4.80 -0.64 9.18
CA LEU A 31 3.96 -0.48 10.36
C LEU A 31 4.76 0.09 11.54
N ALA A 32 5.98 -0.40 11.78
CA ALA A 32 6.83 0.06 12.87
C ALA A 32 7.23 1.53 12.70
N GLU A 33 7.71 1.91 11.51
CA GLU A 33 8.33 3.22 11.31
C GLU A 33 7.34 4.30 10.84
N CYS A 34 6.20 3.92 10.26
CA CYS A 34 5.25 4.90 9.69
C CYS A 34 3.88 4.90 10.34
N VAL A 35 3.44 3.80 10.98
CA VAL A 35 2.09 3.73 11.56
C VAL A 35 2.13 3.79 13.08
N LEU A 36 2.93 2.95 13.75
CA LEU A 36 3.10 2.98 15.20
C LEU A 36 3.58 4.36 15.69
N THR A 37 4.43 5.03 14.91
CA THR A 37 4.96 6.36 15.19
C THR A 37 3.98 7.49 14.86
N ALA A 38 2.93 7.22 14.07
CA ALA A 38 1.97 8.24 13.65
C ALA A 38 0.94 8.52 14.76
N PRO A 39 0.56 9.79 15.00
CA PRO A 39 -0.36 10.14 16.07
C PRO A 39 -1.70 9.42 15.96
N THR A 40 -2.19 8.90 17.08
CA THR A 40 -3.53 8.31 17.25
C THR A 40 -3.81 7.02 16.47
N THR A 41 -2.87 6.46 15.72
CA THR A 41 -3.17 5.34 14.83
C THR A 41 -3.50 4.05 15.58
N ALA A 42 -4.29 3.19 14.92
CA ALA A 42 -4.43 1.79 15.27
C ALA A 42 -4.44 0.97 13.97
N VAL A 43 -4.06 -0.31 14.03
CA VAL A 43 -3.92 -1.15 12.84
C VAL A 43 -4.68 -2.46 12.99
N PHE A 44 -5.52 -2.76 12.01
CA PHE A 44 -6.33 -3.97 11.98
C PHE A 44 -6.10 -4.75 10.69
N ASN A 45 -6.30 -6.05 10.73
CA ASN A 45 -6.13 -6.94 9.58
C ASN A 45 -7.28 -6.73 8.58
N GLY A 46 -6.94 -6.20 7.39
CA GLY A 46 -7.90 -5.97 6.31
C GLY A 46 -8.34 -7.23 5.55
N ILE A 47 -7.60 -8.35 5.65
CA ILE A 47 -7.93 -9.61 4.96
C ILE A 47 -8.14 -10.71 6.00
N THR A 48 -9.36 -10.84 6.47
CA THR A 48 -9.69 -11.69 7.63
C THR A 48 -9.87 -13.15 7.28
N ASN A 49 -10.18 -13.45 6.02
CA ASN A 49 -10.47 -14.79 5.53
C ASN A 49 -9.32 -15.38 4.70
N ALA A 50 -8.10 -14.89 4.91
CA ALA A 50 -6.91 -15.40 4.23
C ALA A 50 -6.50 -16.78 4.77
N GLU A 51 -6.12 -17.70 3.88
CA GLU A 51 -5.54 -18.99 4.24
C GLU A 51 -4.13 -18.83 4.84
N GLU A 52 -3.36 -17.89 4.33
CA GLU A 52 -2.00 -17.59 4.79
C GLU A 52 -1.96 -16.25 5.54
N LYS A 53 -1.18 -16.21 6.62
CA LYS A 53 -0.99 -15.02 7.44
C LYS A 53 0.49 -14.78 7.72
N ILE A 54 0.83 -13.53 8.01
CA ILE A 54 2.14 -13.12 8.53
C ILE A 54 1.99 -12.49 9.91
N ALA A 55 2.97 -12.75 10.78
CA ALA A 55 3.04 -12.14 12.12
C ALA A 55 4.09 -11.02 12.16
N VAL A 56 3.73 -9.84 12.67
CA VAL A 56 4.63 -8.67 12.75
C VAL A 56 5.35 -8.50 14.09
N LYS A 57 4.73 -8.94 15.21
CA LYS A 57 5.33 -8.93 16.56
C LYS A 57 5.84 -7.54 17.02
N LEU A 58 5.07 -6.48 16.78
CA LEU A 58 5.43 -5.12 17.19
C LEU A 58 5.30 -4.90 18.70
N HIS A 59 4.50 -5.71 19.39
CA HIS A 59 4.25 -5.58 20.84
C HIS A 59 5.52 -5.57 21.69
N PHE A 60 6.60 -6.22 21.26
CA PHE A 60 7.90 -6.19 21.95
C PHE A 60 8.50 -4.78 22.09
N PHE A 61 8.05 -3.80 21.28
CA PHE A 61 8.42 -2.40 21.48
C PHE A 61 7.96 -1.86 22.84
N GLY A 62 6.93 -2.47 23.45
CA GLY A 62 6.44 -2.11 24.78
C GLY A 62 7.36 -2.50 25.93
N ASP A 63 8.45 -3.24 25.68
CA ASP A 63 9.46 -3.61 26.68
C ASP A 63 8.88 -4.24 27.97
N GLY A 64 7.87 -5.10 27.81
CA GLY A 64 7.19 -5.79 28.91
C GLY A 64 6.02 -5.04 29.52
N TYR A 65 5.71 -3.82 29.05
CA TYR A 65 4.53 -3.04 29.46
C TYR A 65 3.33 -3.23 28.52
N GLU A 66 3.52 -3.92 27.40
CA GLU A 66 2.44 -4.28 26.49
C GLU A 66 1.43 -5.25 27.13
N TYR A 67 0.19 -5.19 26.67
CA TYR A 67 -0.86 -6.09 27.14
C TYR A 67 -1.87 -6.41 26.02
N GLN A 68 -2.62 -7.51 26.20
CA GLN A 68 -3.63 -7.92 25.23
C GLN A 68 -4.99 -7.31 25.54
N LYS A 69 -5.72 -6.92 24.49
CA LYS A 69 -7.07 -6.38 24.58
C LYS A 69 -7.89 -6.82 23.38
N GLU A 70 -9.19 -7.04 23.58
CA GLU A 70 -10.13 -7.24 22.49
C GLU A 70 -10.73 -5.90 22.05
N VAL A 71 -10.74 -5.63 20.74
CA VAL A 71 -11.32 -4.43 20.13
C VAL A 71 -12.19 -4.85 18.96
N GLY A 72 -13.51 -4.62 19.05
CA GLY A 72 -14.44 -5.02 18.00
C GLY A 72 -14.40 -6.51 17.66
N GLY A 73 -14.19 -7.38 18.65
CA GLY A 73 -14.01 -8.82 18.45
C GLY A 73 -12.63 -9.23 17.88
N ARG A 74 -11.69 -8.30 17.77
CA ARG A 74 -10.32 -8.54 17.29
C ARG A 74 -9.34 -8.62 18.45
N LYS A 75 -8.51 -9.67 18.46
CA LYS A 75 -7.41 -9.80 19.43
C LYS A 75 -6.28 -8.85 19.05
N CYS A 76 -6.08 -7.83 19.87
CA CYS A 76 -5.07 -6.80 19.65
C CYS A 76 -4.03 -6.83 20.78
N TRP A 77 -2.85 -6.32 20.46
CA TRP A 77 -1.89 -5.84 21.45
C TRP A 77 -2.07 -4.34 21.65
N VAL A 78 -1.86 -3.92 22.88
CA VAL A 78 -1.78 -2.52 23.29
C VAL A 78 -0.37 -2.24 23.74
N ILE A 79 0.25 -1.22 23.17
CA ILE A 79 1.63 -0.81 23.45
C ILE A 79 1.61 0.60 24.05
N PRO A 80 2.02 0.78 25.31
CA PRO A 80 2.21 2.11 25.88
C PRO A 80 3.28 2.88 25.11
N ILE A 81 2.94 4.08 24.63
CA ILE A 81 3.82 4.98 23.88
C ILE A 81 3.63 6.42 24.36
N MET A 82 4.50 7.34 23.95
CA MET A 82 4.41 8.75 24.37
C MET A 82 3.05 9.40 24.04
N ASN A 83 2.38 8.96 22.98
CA ASN A 83 1.07 9.46 22.56
C ASN A 83 -0.11 8.73 23.25
N GLY A 84 0.15 7.92 24.29
CA GLY A 84 -0.84 7.10 24.96
C GLY A 84 -0.65 5.63 24.62
N GLU A 85 -1.56 5.08 23.82
CA GLU A 85 -1.57 3.66 23.49
C GLU A 85 -1.62 3.46 21.97
N TYR A 86 -0.69 2.67 21.44
CA TYR A 86 -0.85 2.07 20.12
C TYR A 86 -1.63 0.77 20.25
N VAL A 87 -2.63 0.58 19.39
CA VAL A 87 -3.45 -0.63 19.36
C VAL A 87 -3.29 -1.30 18.00
N GLY A 88 -2.95 -2.59 17.98
CA GLY A 88 -2.82 -3.30 16.72
C GLY A 88 -3.04 -4.80 16.80
N GLU A 89 -3.70 -5.36 15.78
CA GLU A 89 -3.57 -6.79 15.47
C GLU A 89 -2.14 -7.10 15.00
N GLU A 90 -1.69 -8.33 15.19
CA GLU A 90 -0.34 -8.73 14.78
C GLU A 90 -0.30 -9.82 13.72
N GLU A 91 -1.43 -10.46 13.43
CA GLU A 91 -1.56 -11.40 12.33
C GLU A 91 -2.30 -10.75 11.17
N PHE A 92 -1.61 -10.60 10.04
CA PHE A 92 -2.17 -10.00 8.83
C PHE A 92 -2.34 -11.05 7.76
N GLY A 93 -3.54 -11.13 7.17
CA GLY A 93 -3.82 -12.02 6.06
C GLY A 93 -3.06 -11.60 4.81
N ILE A 94 -2.49 -12.57 4.10
CA ILE A 94 -1.82 -12.33 2.81
C ILE A 94 -2.46 -13.18 1.73
N VAL A 95 -2.50 -12.64 0.52
CA VAL A 95 -3.09 -13.29 -0.65
C VAL A 95 -2.21 -13.10 -1.87
N LYS A 96 -2.34 -13.99 -2.85
CA LYS A 96 -1.74 -13.79 -4.17
C LYS A 96 -2.58 -12.77 -4.94
N GLY A 97 -2.02 -11.59 -5.15
CA GLY A 97 -2.65 -10.52 -5.95
C GLY A 97 -2.23 -10.52 -7.41
N VAL A 98 -2.73 -9.51 -8.14
CA VAL A 98 -2.32 -9.17 -9.51
C VAL A 98 -1.66 -7.81 -9.48
N ALA A 99 -0.51 -7.66 -10.15
CA ALA A 99 0.19 -6.39 -10.31
C ALA A 99 0.43 -6.11 -11.80
N GLY A 100 0.29 -4.85 -12.21
CA GLY A 100 0.60 -4.41 -13.57
C GLY A 100 -0.57 -4.33 -14.55
N GLY A 101 -1.83 -4.45 -14.09
CA GLY A 101 -2.97 -4.00 -14.90
C GLY A 101 -2.81 -2.51 -15.24
N ASN A 102 -2.94 -2.15 -16.52
CA ASN A 102 -2.66 -0.79 -16.99
C ASN A 102 -3.42 -0.47 -18.28
N PHE A 103 -3.51 0.83 -18.57
CA PHE A 103 -3.97 1.39 -19.85
C PHE A 103 -3.26 2.73 -20.07
N PHE A 104 -3.24 3.22 -21.31
CA PHE A 104 -2.64 4.51 -21.66
C PHE A 104 -3.70 5.57 -21.89
N VAL A 105 -3.43 6.78 -21.43
CA VAL A 105 -4.20 7.99 -21.76
C VAL A 105 -3.40 8.79 -22.78
N MET A 106 -3.92 8.91 -24.01
CA MET A 106 -3.28 9.67 -25.08
C MET A 106 -4.09 10.95 -25.33
N GLY A 107 -3.45 12.11 -25.16
CA GLY A 107 -4.07 13.42 -25.36
C GLY A 107 -3.31 14.26 -26.38
N GLU A 108 -3.95 15.31 -26.89
CA GLU A 108 -3.36 16.25 -27.85
C GLU A 108 -2.21 17.09 -27.27
N ASN A 109 -2.17 17.23 -25.94
CA ASN A 109 -1.10 17.91 -25.20
C ASN A 109 -0.96 17.29 -23.81
N GLN A 110 0.12 17.66 -23.10
CA GLN A 110 0.43 17.11 -21.78
C GLN A 110 -0.70 17.31 -20.77
N MET A 111 -1.33 18.48 -20.75
CA MET A 111 -2.40 18.78 -19.79
C MET A 111 -3.68 18.00 -20.09
N ALA A 112 -4.06 17.83 -21.36
CA ALA A 112 -5.21 17.02 -21.75
C ALA A 112 -5.04 15.56 -21.31
N ALA A 113 -3.84 14.99 -21.49
CA ALA A 113 -3.54 13.64 -21.03
C ALA A 113 -3.55 13.52 -19.50
N LEU A 114 -2.98 14.51 -18.79
CA LEU A 114 -2.94 14.52 -17.32
C LEU A 114 -4.35 14.60 -16.71
N VAL A 115 -5.20 15.50 -17.20
CA VAL A 115 -6.59 15.63 -16.72
C VAL A 115 -7.37 14.33 -16.93
N GLY A 116 -7.19 13.67 -18.09
CA GLY A 116 -7.80 12.37 -18.34
C GLY A 116 -7.29 11.27 -17.40
N ALA A 117 -5.99 11.29 -17.07
CA ALA A 117 -5.38 10.34 -16.14
C ALA A 117 -5.80 10.57 -14.69
N GLU A 118 -5.92 11.82 -14.25
CA GLU A 118 -6.42 12.19 -12.92
C GLU A 118 -7.87 11.73 -12.73
N ALA A 119 -8.75 12.03 -13.71
CA ALA A 119 -10.14 11.57 -13.67
C ALA A 119 -10.25 10.03 -13.59
N ALA A 120 -9.37 9.31 -14.28
CA ALA A 120 -9.33 7.87 -14.19
C ALA A 120 -8.80 7.37 -12.83
N SER A 121 -7.77 8.03 -12.27
CA SER A 121 -7.23 7.72 -10.93
C SER A 121 -8.30 7.90 -9.84
N ASP A 122 -9.03 9.01 -9.87
CA ASP A 122 -10.12 9.31 -8.92
C ASP A 122 -11.25 8.29 -8.99
N ALA A 123 -11.63 7.87 -10.21
CA ALA A 123 -12.61 6.82 -10.42
C ALA A 123 -12.13 5.46 -9.87
N ILE A 124 -10.85 5.11 -10.10
CA ILE A 124 -10.26 3.86 -9.60
C ILE A 124 -10.15 3.86 -8.07
N ALA A 125 -9.92 5.01 -7.44
CA ALA A 125 -9.84 5.14 -5.99
C ALA A 125 -11.14 4.71 -5.27
N GLN A 126 -12.28 4.69 -5.97
CA GLN A 126 -13.56 4.19 -5.44
C GLN A 126 -13.71 2.66 -5.55
N VAL A 127 -12.81 1.97 -6.25
CA VAL A 127 -12.88 0.52 -6.47
C VAL A 127 -12.22 -0.22 -5.31
N LYS A 128 -13.02 -0.99 -4.56
CA LYS A 128 -12.52 -1.79 -3.43
C LYS A 128 -11.48 -2.81 -3.89
N GLY A 129 -10.40 -2.94 -3.12
CA GLY A 129 -9.35 -3.94 -3.36
C GLY A 129 -8.38 -3.57 -4.48
N VAL A 130 -8.40 -2.34 -4.98
CA VAL A 130 -7.48 -1.84 -6.01
C VAL A 130 -6.66 -0.67 -5.46
N ILE A 131 -5.41 -0.55 -5.91
CA ILE A 131 -4.58 0.63 -5.67
C ILE A 131 -3.93 1.09 -6.97
N THR A 132 -3.64 2.38 -7.07
CA THR A 132 -2.78 2.98 -8.09
C THR A 132 -1.47 3.39 -7.43
N SER A 133 -0.43 2.56 -7.57
CA SER A 133 0.77 2.62 -6.73
C SER A 133 1.81 3.68 -7.12
N PHE A 134 1.60 4.39 -8.23
CA PHE A 134 2.50 5.45 -8.67
C PHE A 134 2.11 6.80 -8.03
N PRO A 135 3.00 7.83 -8.05
CA PRO A 135 2.68 9.15 -7.53
C PRO A 135 1.38 9.71 -8.16
N GLY A 136 0.42 10.12 -7.33
CA GLY A 136 -0.91 10.56 -7.79
C GLY A 136 -1.73 9.50 -8.51
N GLY A 137 -1.30 8.24 -8.48
CA GLY A 137 -1.88 7.13 -9.24
C GLY A 137 -1.48 7.08 -10.71
N ILE A 138 -0.53 7.90 -11.16
CA ILE A 138 -0.24 8.13 -12.59
C ILE A 138 1.23 7.84 -12.90
N VAL A 139 1.47 7.15 -14.03
CA VAL A 139 2.83 6.88 -14.54
C VAL A 139 3.22 7.94 -15.56
N GLY A 140 4.13 8.85 -15.21
CA GLY A 140 4.64 9.85 -16.16
C GLY A 140 5.76 9.36 -17.09
N SER A 141 6.42 8.24 -16.76
CA SER A 141 7.64 7.82 -17.46
C SER A 141 7.46 6.73 -18.51
N GLY A 142 6.64 5.70 -18.22
CA GLY A 142 6.51 4.49 -19.04
C GLY A 142 7.83 3.71 -19.21
N SER A 143 7.77 2.38 -19.28
CA SER A 143 8.98 1.58 -19.48
C SER A 143 8.77 0.40 -20.41
N LYS A 144 9.88 -0.10 -20.97
CA LYS A 144 9.98 -1.39 -21.64
C LYS A 144 11.01 -2.26 -20.92
N VAL A 145 10.91 -3.57 -21.13
CA VAL A 145 11.87 -4.55 -20.59
C VAL A 145 13.23 -4.36 -21.25
N GLY A 146 14.28 -4.31 -20.43
CA GLY A 146 15.66 -4.19 -20.86
C GLY A 146 16.00 -2.83 -21.46
N SER A 147 17.07 -2.79 -22.23
CA SER A 147 17.57 -1.60 -22.91
C SER A 147 18.28 -1.98 -24.22
N LEU A 148 18.01 -1.21 -25.28
CA LEU A 148 18.62 -1.43 -26.58
C LEU A 148 20.14 -1.20 -26.52
N LYS A 149 20.55 -0.13 -25.81
CA LYS A 149 21.94 0.32 -25.69
C LYS A 149 22.66 -0.16 -24.41
N TYR A 150 22.01 -0.05 -23.25
CA TYR A 150 22.65 -0.26 -21.95
C TYR A 150 22.28 -1.64 -21.36
N LYS A 151 23.02 -2.69 -21.70
CA LYS A 151 22.65 -4.10 -21.38
C LYS A 151 22.51 -4.41 -19.88
N PHE A 152 23.09 -3.61 -19.00
CA PHE A 152 22.95 -3.76 -17.55
C PHE A 152 21.62 -3.24 -16.99
N MET A 153 20.84 -2.48 -17.77
CA MET A 153 19.56 -1.93 -17.34
C MET A 153 18.44 -2.97 -17.47
N VAL A 154 17.72 -3.22 -16.37
CA VAL A 154 16.57 -4.14 -16.33
C VAL A 154 15.34 -3.54 -17.02
N ALA A 155 15.21 -2.21 -17.02
CA ALA A 155 14.16 -1.48 -17.72
C ALA A 155 14.70 -0.15 -18.25
N SER A 156 14.07 0.38 -19.30
CA SER A 156 14.38 1.70 -19.85
C SER A 156 13.10 2.35 -20.38
N THR A 157 13.17 3.64 -20.76
CA THR A 157 12.03 4.34 -21.39
C THR A 157 11.48 3.55 -22.57
N ASN A 158 10.16 3.62 -22.78
CA ASN A 158 9.51 2.99 -23.91
C ASN A 158 9.44 3.99 -25.08
N GLU A 159 10.51 4.04 -25.87
CA GLU A 159 10.71 5.02 -26.94
C GLU A 159 9.55 5.07 -27.95
N LYS A 160 8.86 3.95 -28.15
CA LYS A 160 7.69 3.87 -29.06
C LYS A 160 6.53 4.78 -28.64
N TYR A 161 6.50 5.18 -27.37
CA TYR A 161 5.46 6.04 -26.81
C TYR A 161 6.03 7.36 -26.26
N CYS A 162 7.25 7.74 -26.65
CA CYS A 162 7.82 9.05 -26.32
C CYS A 162 7.43 10.07 -27.40
N PRO A 163 6.52 11.03 -27.13
CA PRO A 163 6.05 11.97 -28.16
C PRO A 163 7.16 12.83 -28.77
N THR A 164 8.23 13.09 -28.01
CA THR A 164 9.40 13.86 -28.43
C THR A 164 10.35 13.09 -29.35
N LEU A 165 10.15 11.79 -29.55
CA LEU A 165 10.96 10.90 -30.40
C LEU A 165 10.12 10.30 -31.54
N ARG A 166 8.97 10.91 -31.84
CA ARG A 166 8.02 10.39 -32.83
C ARG A 166 8.55 10.49 -34.26
N GLU A 167 9.42 11.45 -34.52
CA GLU A 167 10.11 11.70 -35.79
C GLU A 167 11.52 11.09 -35.77
#